data_AF-A0A4W4DYY3-F1
#
_entry.id   AF-A0A4W4DYY3-F1
#
_cell.length_a   1.000
_cell.length_b   1.000
_cell.length_c   1.000
_cell.angle_alpha   90.00
_cell.angle_beta   90.00
_cell.angle_gamma   90.00
#
_symmetry.space_group_name_H-M   'P 1'
#
loop_
_entity.id
_entity.type
_entity.pdbx_description
1 polymer ?
#
loop_
_entity_poly.entity_id
_entity_poly.type
_entity_poly.pdbx_seq_one_letter_code
_entity_poly.pdbx_strand_id
1 'polypeptide(L)'
;MPTVRHPETIHVWGCFSSKGVGLLKILHKNTAETGQEGVMDLEEPKKMTREDWRKKKELEEQRKLGNAPAEVDEEGKDINPHIPQYIASVPWYIDPSKRPTLKHQRPQAEKQYNFSAIGEWYKRGVQDKPVSTKFRKGACENCGAMTHKKKDCLERPRKVGAKFSGTEIAQDEHQQIQLSLDYDGKRDRWNGYDPDEHMRIVEEYSKVDLAKRTLKAQRLQEELATGKLVDQTVSTVEEHNSEDEDEDKYADDIDMPGQNFDSKRRITVRNLRIREDIAKYLRNLDPNSAYYDPKTRAMRENPYSNTGKNPEEVGYAGDNFARYTGDTISMAQTQLFAWEAYERGTDVHLQADPTKLELLHQSYKVKKEDFKGQQKESILEKYGGQQHLEVPPRELLLAQTEDYVEYSRHGAVIKGQEKAIARSKYEEDVLINNHTCIWGSYWKDGIWGYKCCHSLVKQSYCTGEAGKKTTVSSCVPFEEGLEDELKEEVPKTLLELHQEKIKEKKKKNKKHKKKGGDSSDEEDDSKKKEKLKKALDAEEYRLKQVAEMMQVDERKRPYHSLKEVREPTEEEMEAFRMKRSRPDDPMASFLSQ
;
A
#
# COMPACT_ATOMS: atom_id res chain seq x y z
N MET A 1 -36.16 -44.60 -18.64
CA MET A 1 -35.16 -44.45 -17.57
C MET A 1 -35.68 -43.43 -16.58
N PRO A 2 -36.07 -43.89 -15.39
CA PRO A 2 -35.41 -43.38 -14.18
C PRO A 2 -35.24 -44.47 -13.10
N THR A 3 -34.20 -44.36 -12.28
CA THR A 3 -34.00 -45.21 -11.09
C THR A 3 -34.10 -44.39 -9.82
N VAL A 4 -34.65 -45.05 -8.80
CA VAL A 4 -35.15 -44.55 -7.52
C VAL A 4 -34.13 -44.87 -6.41
N ARG A 5 -33.85 -43.83 -5.59
CA ARG A 5 -33.50 -43.78 -4.14
C ARG A 5 -32.21 -44.44 -3.59
N HIS A 6 -31.74 -43.77 -2.54
CA HIS A 6 -30.52 -43.85 -1.70
C HIS A 6 -30.20 -45.21 -1.06
N PRO A 7 -29.01 -45.33 -0.44
CA PRO A 7 -28.99 -45.16 1.03
C PRO A 7 -27.85 -44.30 1.62
N GLU A 8 -28.09 -43.91 2.86
CA GLU A 8 -27.38 -42.99 3.74
C GLU A 8 -26.12 -43.63 4.37
N THR A 9 -25.06 -42.83 4.54
CA THR A 9 -23.85 -43.20 5.29
C THR A 9 -23.83 -42.49 6.64
N ILE A 10 -23.75 -43.29 7.70
CA ILE A 10 -23.71 -42.89 9.12
C ILE A 10 -22.27 -42.50 9.49
N HIS A 11 -22.06 -41.29 10.02
CA HIS A 11 -20.84 -40.92 10.74
C HIS A 11 -21.11 -40.83 12.25
N VAL A 12 -20.43 -41.71 12.99
CA VAL A 12 -20.39 -41.76 14.45
C VAL A 12 -19.44 -40.67 14.97
N TRP A 13 -19.94 -39.80 15.84
CA TRP A 13 -19.12 -38.93 16.70
C TRP A 13 -19.24 -39.41 18.14
N GLY A 14 -18.11 -39.86 18.70
CA GLY A 14 -17.98 -40.21 20.11
C GLY A 14 -17.84 -38.96 20.97
N CYS A 15 -18.76 -38.78 21.92
CA CYS A 15 -18.69 -37.80 22.99
C CYS A 15 -18.21 -38.49 24.28
N PHE A 16 -17.08 -38.04 24.83
CA PHE A 16 -16.62 -38.40 26.18
C PHE A 16 -17.49 -37.65 27.21
N SER A 17 -18.22 -38.40 28.04
CA SER A 17 -19.02 -37.89 29.15
C SER A 17 -18.40 -38.30 30.49
N SER A 18 -18.15 -37.34 31.36
CA SER A 18 -17.72 -37.53 32.75
C SER A 18 -18.94 -37.66 33.67
N LYS A 19 -18.88 -38.65 34.55
CA LYS A 19 -19.93 -39.07 35.48
C LYS A 19 -20.27 -37.98 36.50
N GLY A 20 -21.56 -37.70 36.68
CA GLY A 20 -22.14 -36.97 37.82
C GLY A 20 -23.39 -37.71 38.32
N VAL A 21 -23.35 -38.10 39.59
CA VAL A 21 -24.31 -38.99 40.28
C VAL A 21 -25.69 -38.36 40.37
N GLY A 22 -26.72 -39.09 39.92
CA GLY A 22 -28.13 -38.72 40.07
C GLY A 22 -28.70 -39.14 41.43
N LEU A 23 -29.51 -38.26 42.03
CA LEU A 23 -30.43 -38.60 43.11
C LEU A 23 -31.86 -38.28 42.62
N LEU A 24 -32.69 -39.32 42.59
CA LEU A 24 -34.10 -39.32 42.22
C LEU A 24 -34.91 -38.28 43.01
N LYS A 25 -35.83 -37.58 42.35
CA LYS A 25 -37.14 -37.22 42.92
C LYS A 25 -38.23 -37.22 41.84
N ILE A 26 -39.36 -37.77 42.24
CA ILE A 26 -40.51 -38.22 41.45
C ILE A 26 -41.51 -37.07 41.21
N LEU A 27 -42.06 -37.04 40.00
CA LEU A 27 -43.37 -36.56 39.49
C LEU A 27 -44.10 -35.40 40.23
N HIS A 28 -44.62 -34.43 39.46
CA HIS A 28 -46.05 -34.38 39.06
C HIS A 28 -46.21 -33.45 37.85
N LYS A 29 -46.90 -33.94 36.80
CA LYS A 29 -47.52 -33.12 35.76
C LYS A 29 -48.83 -32.58 36.31
N ASN A 30 -49.10 -31.29 36.16
CA ASN A 30 -50.46 -30.76 36.21
C ASN A 30 -50.76 -29.94 34.96
N THR A 31 -51.94 -30.23 34.43
CA THR A 31 -52.61 -29.73 33.26
C THR A 31 -53.15 -28.31 33.45
N ALA A 32 -53.50 -27.71 32.31
CA ALA A 32 -54.03 -26.37 32.11
C ALA A 32 -55.18 -25.95 33.03
N GLU A 33 -55.25 -24.64 33.33
CA GLU A 33 -56.51 -23.91 33.53
C GLU A 33 -56.36 -22.42 33.15
N THR A 34 -57.19 -22.04 32.18
CA THR A 34 -57.85 -20.76 31.86
C THR A 34 -57.44 -19.44 32.52
N GLY A 35 -57.45 -18.40 31.67
CA GLY A 35 -57.14 -17.02 32.02
C GLY A 35 -58.05 -16.38 33.06
N GLN A 36 -57.42 -15.49 33.82
CA GLN A 36 -58.04 -14.36 34.49
C GLN A 36 -57.15 -13.15 34.24
N GLU A 37 -57.76 -12.06 33.78
CA GLU A 37 -57.19 -10.73 33.72
C GLU A 37 -56.67 -10.36 35.11
N GLY A 38 -55.34 -10.31 35.25
CA GLY A 38 -54.64 -9.93 36.47
C GLY A 38 -54.10 -8.52 36.33
N VAL A 39 -54.79 -7.59 36.98
CA VAL A 39 -54.35 -6.23 37.34
C VAL A 39 -52.84 -6.22 37.62
N MET A 40 -52.08 -5.41 36.89
CA MET A 40 -50.67 -5.16 37.19
C MET A 40 -50.59 -4.43 38.53
N ASP A 41 -50.40 -5.23 39.58
CA ASP A 41 -50.18 -4.74 40.93
C ASP A 41 -48.93 -3.85 40.92
N LEU A 42 -49.11 -2.58 41.28
CA LEU A 42 -48.05 -1.61 41.45
C LEU A 42 -47.26 -2.03 42.71
N GLU A 43 -46.33 -2.98 42.57
CA GLU A 43 -45.40 -3.33 43.65
C GLU A 43 -44.57 -2.08 44.01
N GLU A 44 -44.96 -1.45 45.12
CA GLU A 44 -44.18 -0.40 45.78
C GLU A 44 -42.73 -0.87 46.01
N PRO A 45 -41.74 0.03 45.91
CA PRO A 45 -40.33 -0.36 45.99
C PRO A 45 -40.02 -0.93 47.38
N LYS A 46 -39.93 -2.26 47.49
CA LYS A 46 -39.37 -2.95 48.66
C LYS A 46 -38.01 -2.33 48.96
N LYS A 47 -37.86 -1.75 50.16
CA LYS A 47 -36.59 -1.18 50.62
C LYS A 47 -35.52 -2.26 50.51
N MET A 48 -34.51 -2.05 49.65
CA MET A 48 -33.43 -3.01 49.47
C MET A 48 -32.80 -3.33 50.82
N THR A 49 -32.63 -4.62 51.13
CA THR A 49 -31.97 -5.03 52.36
C THR A 49 -30.49 -4.63 52.31
N ARG A 50 -29.85 -4.48 53.48
CA ARG A 50 -28.42 -4.13 53.57
C ARG A 50 -27.54 -5.15 52.84
N GLU A 51 -27.97 -6.40 52.84
CA GLU A 51 -27.29 -7.51 52.17
C GLU A 51 -27.39 -7.39 50.65
N ASP A 52 -28.58 -7.06 50.13
CA ASP A 52 -28.79 -6.85 48.69
C ASP A 52 -28.03 -5.61 48.18
N TRP A 53 -27.90 -4.57 48.99
CA TRP A 53 -27.09 -3.40 48.64
C TRP A 53 -25.60 -3.75 48.56
N ARG A 54 -25.09 -4.53 49.53
CA ARG A 54 -23.70 -5.04 49.48
C ARG A 54 -23.48 -5.92 48.26
N LYS A 55 -24.39 -6.87 47.99
CA LYS A 55 -24.33 -7.73 46.80
C LYS A 55 -24.34 -6.91 45.51
N LYS A 56 -25.19 -5.87 45.41
CA LYS A 56 -25.22 -5.00 44.23
C LYS A 56 -23.92 -4.22 44.04
N LYS A 57 -23.31 -3.73 45.12
CA LYS A 57 -22.01 -3.03 45.06
C LYS A 57 -20.86 -3.95 44.70
N GLU A 58 -20.80 -5.13 45.32
CA GLU A 58 -19.80 -6.14 45.00
C GLU A 58 -19.94 -6.61 43.54
N LEU A 59 -21.17 -6.82 43.06
CA LEU A 59 -21.44 -7.17 41.67
C LEU A 59 -21.06 -6.03 40.72
N GLU A 60 -21.31 -4.76 41.07
CA GLU A 60 -20.84 -3.59 40.32
C GLU A 60 -19.30 -3.52 40.25
N GLU A 61 -18.60 -3.84 41.35
CA GLU A 61 -17.14 -3.92 41.39
C GLU A 61 -16.62 -5.08 40.53
N GLN A 62 -17.21 -6.27 40.63
CA GLN A 62 -16.89 -7.41 39.77
C GLN A 62 -17.14 -7.11 38.28
N ARG A 63 -18.18 -6.34 37.96
CA ARG A 63 -18.47 -5.87 36.60
C ARG A 63 -17.41 -4.89 36.12
N LYS A 64 -16.98 -3.94 36.96
CA LYS A 64 -15.88 -3.01 36.64
C LYS A 64 -14.55 -3.72 36.48
N LEU A 65 -14.35 -4.84 37.17
CA LEU A 65 -13.20 -5.72 37.00
C LEU A 65 -13.33 -6.64 35.77
N GLY A 66 -14.47 -6.65 35.07
CA GLY A 66 -14.73 -7.48 33.89
C GLY A 66 -15.01 -8.96 34.20
N ASN A 67 -15.21 -9.32 35.47
CA ASN A 67 -15.48 -10.70 35.91
C ASN A 67 -16.97 -11.06 35.90
N ALA A 68 -17.85 -10.05 35.92
CA ALA A 68 -19.30 -10.23 35.84
C ALA A 68 -19.88 -9.54 34.58
N PRO A 69 -20.94 -10.09 33.97
CA PRO A 69 -21.57 -9.51 32.79
C PRO A 69 -22.22 -8.16 33.12
N ALA A 70 -22.24 -7.27 32.13
CA ALA A 70 -22.87 -5.96 32.23
C ALA A 70 -24.38 -6.04 32.54
N GLU A 71 -24.96 -4.93 33.01
CA GLU A 71 -26.42 -4.83 33.12
C GLU A 71 -27.01 -4.71 31.72
N VAL A 72 -27.99 -5.53 31.40
CA VAL A 72 -28.69 -5.47 30.10
C VAL A 72 -29.92 -4.59 30.25
N ASP A 73 -30.10 -3.64 29.35
CA ASP A 73 -31.30 -2.80 29.30
C ASP A 73 -32.50 -3.53 28.66
N GLU A 74 -33.63 -2.86 28.59
CA GLU A 74 -34.84 -3.41 27.95
C GLU A 74 -34.77 -3.54 26.41
N GLU A 75 -33.79 -2.90 25.76
CA GLU A 75 -33.48 -3.06 24.33
C GLU A 75 -32.48 -4.20 24.08
N GLY A 76 -32.02 -4.89 25.13
CA GLY A 76 -31.00 -5.93 25.04
C GLY A 76 -29.56 -5.39 24.90
N LYS A 77 -29.32 -4.11 25.17
CA LYS A 77 -28.00 -3.46 25.12
C LYS A 77 -27.34 -3.47 26.49
N ASP A 78 -26.04 -3.68 26.47
CA ASP A 78 -25.21 -3.69 27.66
C ASP A 78 -24.94 -2.26 28.16
N ILE A 79 -25.27 -1.99 29.42
CA ILE A 79 -24.91 -0.77 30.13
C ILE A 79 -23.48 -0.94 30.65
N ASN A 80 -22.58 -0.12 30.11
CA ASN A 80 -21.18 -0.13 30.52
C ASN A 80 -21.04 0.11 32.04
N PRO A 81 -20.47 -0.83 32.82
CA PRO A 81 -20.30 -0.73 34.28
C PRO A 81 -19.44 0.45 34.75
N HIS A 82 -18.65 1.04 33.86
CA HIS A 82 -17.84 2.22 34.16
C HIS A 82 -18.63 3.53 34.07
N ILE A 83 -19.89 3.50 33.60
CA ILE A 83 -20.77 4.68 33.67
C ILE A 83 -21.06 4.97 35.15
N PRO A 84 -20.78 6.20 35.64
CA PRO A 84 -21.07 6.56 37.02
C PRO A 84 -22.54 6.31 37.39
N GLN A 85 -22.76 5.84 38.61
CA GLN A 85 -24.09 5.45 39.09
C GLN A 85 -25.15 6.55 38.93
N TYR A 86 -24.79 7.83 39.06
CA TYR A 86 -25.74 8.94 38.91
C TYR A 86 -26.20 9.18 37.46
N ILE A 87 -25.41 8.76 36.46
CA ILE A 87 -25.78 8.83 35.04
C ILE A 87 -26.65 7.64 34.68
N ALA A 88 -26.25 6.44 35.12
CA ALA A 88 -26.95 5.18 34.84
C ALA A 88 -28.27 5.04 35.62
N SER A 89 -28.38 5.65 36.80
CA SER A 89 -29.62 5.59 37.58
C SER A 89 -30.73 6.39 36.88
N VAL A 90 -31.83 5.70 36.58
CA VAL A 90 -33.06 6.33 36.09
C VAL A 90 -33.79 7.00 37.25
N PRO A 91 -34.02 8.32 37.20
CA PRO A 91 -34.82 9.03 38.19
C PRO A 91 -36.28 8.56 38.18
N TRP A 92 -36.93 8.66 39.35
CA TRP A 92 -38.29 8.19 39.59
C TRP A 92 -39.36 8.84 38.69
N TYR A 93 -39.12 10.07 38.20
CA TYR A 93 -40.06 10.82 37.37
C TYR A 93 -40.04 10.41 35.90
N ILE A 94 -39.06 9.58 35.48
CA ILE A 94 -39.07 8.92 34.18
C ILE A 94 -39.74 7.55 34.34
N ASP A 95 -39.17 6.71 35.22
CA ASP A 95 -39.71 5.40 35.54
C ASP A 95 -39.67 5.15 37.07
N PRO A 96 -40.81 4.89 37.72
CA PRO A 96 -40.85 4.63 39.16
C PRO A 96 -40.16 3.31 39.54
N SER A 97 -40.12 2.35 38.60
CA SER A 97 -39.56 1.01 38.80
C SER A 97 -38.03 0.94 38.78
N LYS A 98 -37.33 2.07 38.52
CA LYS A 98 -35.85 2.19 38.49
C LYS A 98 -35.16 1.03 37.76
N ARG A 99 -35.73 0.63 36.61
CA ARG A 99 -35.12 -0.39 35.75
C ARG A 99 -33.78 0.13 35.22
N PRO A 100 -32.76 -0.73 35.06
CA PRO A 100 -31.48 -0.32 34.50
C PRO A 100 -31.67 0.01 33.01
N THR A 101 -31.75 1.29 32.66
CA THR A 101 -31.84 1.78 31.27
C THR A 101 -31.15 3.13 31.15
N LEU A 102 -30.62 3.43 29.95
CA LEU A 102 -29.98 4.71 29.64
C LEU A 102 -30.87 5.61 28.76
N LYS A 103 -32.16 5.27 28.60
CA LYS A 103 -33.09 6.01 27.74
C LYS A 103 -33.30 7.46 28.19
N HIS A 104 -33.25 7.76 29.49
CA HIS A 104 -33.40 9.13 30.01
C HIS A 104 -32.25 10.06 29.66
N GLN A 105 -31.08 9.51 29.29
CA GLN A 105 -29.93 10.28 28.82
C GLN A 105 -29.96 10.51 27.31
N ARG A 106 -30.89 9.89 26.57
CA ARG A 106 -31.08 10.19 25.14
C ARG A 106 -31.63 11.62 24.98
N PRO A 107 -31.38 12.28 23.84
CA PRO A 107 -31.87 13.63 23.59
C PRO A 107 -33.39 13.74 23.82
N GLN A 108 -33.79 14.60 24.76
CA GLN A 108 -35.19 14.79 25.17
C GLN A 108 -36.00 15.47 24.06
N ALA A 109 -37.20 14.97 23.76
CA ALA A 109 -38.06 15.51 22.71
C ALA A 109 -38.39 17.01 22.92
N GLU A 110 -38.56 17.46 24.16
CA GLU A 110 -38.87 18.87 24.49
C GLU A 110 -37.72 19.85 24.16
N LYS A 111 -36.48 19.36 24.19
CA LYS A 111 -35.27 20.17 23.88
C LYS A 111 -34.87 20.07 22.41
N GLN A 112 -35.44 19.13 21.67
CA GLN A 112 -35.21 19.01 20.24
C GLN A 112 -36.05 20.07 19.54
N TYR A 113 -35.39 21.01 18.88
CA TYR A 113 -36.04 21.97 18.03
C TYR A 113 -36.36 21.32 16.69
N ASN A 114 -37.59 21.49 16.21
CA ASN A 114 -37.97 21.07 14.87
C ASN A 114 -37.49 22.12 13.88
N PHE A 115 -36.43 21.79 13.14
CA PHE A 115 -35.90 22.63 12.08
C PHE A 115 -36.49 22.27 10.72
N SER A 116 -36.67 23.27 9.86
CA SER A 116 -37.03 23.08 8.45
C SER A 116 -35.89 22.37 7.71
N ALA A 117 -36.24 21.50 6.75
CA ALA A 117 -35.27 20.68 6.04
C ALA A 117 -34.42 21.47 5.03
N ILE A 118 -33.27 20.92 4.65
CA ILE A 118 -32.42 21.50 3.61
C ILE A 118 -33.15 21.47 2.26
N GLY A 119 -33.34 22.65 1.66
CA GLY A 119 -34.14 22.85 0.45
C GLY A 119 -35.51 23.50 0.69
N GLU A 120 -36.02 23.50 1.93
CA GLU A 120 -37.22 24.27 2.26
C GLU A 120 -36.85 25.74 2.49
N TRP A 121 -37.22 26.59 1.54
CA TRP A 121 -36.95 28.02 1.59
C TRP A 121 -38.18 28.85 1.28
N TYR A 122 -38.11 30.15 1.57
CA TYR A 122 -39.13 31.12 1.22
C TYR A 122 -39.44 31.07 -0.28
N LYS A 123 -40.73 31.05 -0.61
CA LYS A 123 -41.18 31.05 -2.01
C LYS A 123 -40.92 32.43 -2.60
N ARG A 124 -39.96 32.51 -3.52
CA ARG A 124 -39.63 33.73 -4.28
C ARG A 124 -40.53 33.85 -5.50
N GLY A 125 -40.74 35.08 -5.98
CA GLY A 125 -41.58 35.37 -7.14
C GLY A 125 -43.06 35.61 -6.81
N VAL A 126 -43.86 35.72 -7.85
CA VAL A 126 -45.32 35.93 -7.80
C VAL A 126 -46.06 34.63 -8.11
N GLN A 127 -47.35 34.56 -7.80
CA GLN A 127 -48.16 33.38 -8.15
C GLN A 127 -48.52 33.41 -9.64
N ASP A 128 -48.31 32.30 -10.35
CA ASP A 128 -48.69 32.13 -11.77
C ASP A 128 -50.21 31.99 -12.01
N LYS A 129 -51.02 32.45 -11.05
CA LYS A 129 -52.48 32.46 -11.19
C LYS A 129 -52.92 33.60 -12.11
N PRO A 130 -54.03 33.43 -12.85
CA PRO A 130 -54.56 34.48 -13.71
C PRO A 130 -54.80 35.76 -12.91
N VAL A 131 -54.30 36.88 -13.45
CA VAL A 131 -54.38 38.19 -12.81
C VAL A 131 -55.83 38.64 -12.66
N SER A 132 -56.16 39.23 -11.51
CA SER A 132 -57.47 39.86 -11.32
C SER A 132 -57.61 41.06 -12.25
N THR A 133 -58.68 41.12 -13.03
CA THR A 133 -58.99 42.30 -13.87
C THR A 133 -59.75 43.39 -13.11
N LYS A 134 -60.15 43.13 -11.87
CA LYS A 134 -60.88 44.06 -11.01
C LYS A 134 -60.20 44.24 -9.67
N PHE A 135 -60.25 45.47 -9.15
CA PHE A 135 -59.77 45.82 -7.83
C PHE A 135 -60.60 45.11 -6.75
N ARG A 136 -59.92 44.45 -5.81
CA ARG A 136 -60.55 43.73 -4.71
C ARG A 136 -60.53 44.59 -3.44
N LYS A 137 -61.61 44.53 -2.65
CA LYS A 137 -61.68 45.26 -1.37
C LYS A 137 -60.64 44.68 -0.42
N GLY A 138 -59.80 45.55 0.15
CA GLY A 138 -58.66 45.15 1.00
C GLY A 138 -57.33 45.02 0.27
N ALA A 139 -57.33 45.16 -1.07
CA ALA A 139 -56.10 45.20 -1.85
C ALA A 139 -55.34 46.52 -1.66
N CYS A 140 -54.04 46.48 -1.94
CA CYS A 140 -53.19 47.65 -1.98
C CYS A 140 -53.75 48.72 -2.93
N GLU A 141 -53.92 49.94 -2.44
CA GLU A 141 -54.52 51.02 -3.23
C GLU A 141 -53.65 51.45 -4.43
N ASN A 142 -52.35 51.13 -4.41
CA ASN A 142 -51.41 51.45 -5.47
C ASN A 142 -51.45 50.41 -6.61
N CYS A 143 -51.18 49.13 -6.30
CA CYS A 143 -50.99 48.08 -7.29
C CYS A 143 -52.15 47.08 -7.42
N GLY A 144 -53.06 47.00 -6.43
CA GLY A 144 -54.19 46.07 -6.45
C GLY A 144 -53.89 44.64 -5.99
N ALA A 145 -52.68 44.32 -5.51
CA ALA A 145 -52.36 43.04 -4.86
C ALA A 145 -52.94 42.98 -3.43
N MET A 146 -53.30 41.77 -2.97
CA MET A 146 -53.93 41.54 -1.65
C MET A 146 -52.93 41.24 -0.52
N THR A 147 -51.66 40.98 -0.84
CA THR A 147 -50.67 40.47 0.12
C THR A 147 -50.05 41.54 1.01
N HIS A 148 -50.02 42.80 0.55
CA HIS A 148 -49.38 43.90 1.26
C HIS A 148 -50.23 45.18 1.26
N LYS A 149 -49.85 46.15 2.11
CA LYS A 149 -50.48 47.48 2.20
C LYS A 149 -49.76 48.48 1.29
N LYS A 150 -50.38 49.63 1.03
CA LYS A 150 -49.80 50.71 0.19
C LYS A 150 -48.41 51.17 0.62
N LYS A 151 -48.11 51.16 1.93
CA LYS A 151 -46.82 51.61 2.47
C LYS A 151 -45.68 50.65 2.14
N ASP A 152 -45.97 49.36 2.08
CA ASP A 152 -45.00 48.29 1.84
C ASP A 152 -45.08 47.77 0.39
N CYS A 153 -45.57 48.62 -0.52
CA CYS A 153 -45.78 48.25 -1.91
C CYS A 153 -44.45 48.27 -2.67
N LEU A 154 -44.15 47.15 -3.35
CA LEU A 154 -42.95 46.99 -4.18
C LEU A 154 -43.05 47.71 -5.53
N GLU A 155 -44.28 47.98 -5.96
CA GLU A 155 -44.58 48.71 -7.19
C GLU A 155 -44.38 50.22 -7.00
N ARG A 156 -43.95 50.89 -8.08
CA ARG A 156 -43.72 52.34 -8.06
C ARG A 156 -44.99 53.08 -7.61
N PRO A 157 -44.92 54.04 -6.67
CA PRO A 157 -46.08 54.83 -6.27
C PRO A 157 -46.71 55.57 -7.45
N ARG A 158 -47.96 55.23 -7.79
CA ARG A 158 -48.72 55.86 -8.88
C ARG A 158 -49.46 57.11 -8.38
N LYS A 159 -49.60 58.11 -9.25
CA LYS A 159 -50.40 59.32 -8.97
C LYS A 159 -51.89 58.99 -8.84
N VAL A 160 -52.38 58.12 -9.72
CA VAL A 160 -53.72 57.51 -9.63
C VAL A 160 -53.50 56.01 -9.43
N GLY A 161 -53.80 55.52 -8.22
CA GLY A 161 -53.59 54.11 -7.87
C GLY A 161 -54.66 53.18 -8.45
N ALA A 162 -54.35 51.89 -8.48
CA ALA A 162 -55.23 50.83 -8.99
C ALA A 162 -56.62 50.80 -8.34
N LYS A 163 -56.78 51.36 -7.12
CA LYS A 163 -58.09 51.52 -6.47
C LYS A 163 -59.08 52.35 -7.29
N PHE A 164 -58.59 53.38 -7.97
CA PHE A 164 -59.42 54.32 -8.72
C PHE A 164 -59.39 54.07 -10.23
N SER A 165 -58.24 53.64 -10.77
CA SER A 165 -58.11 53.38 -12.21
C SER A 165 -58.53 51.97 -12.61
N GLY A 166 -58.40 50.97 -11.72
CA GLY A 166 -58.64 49.55 -12.06
C GLY A 166 -57.69 48.98 -13.12
N THR A 167 -56.69 49.74 -13.55
CA THR A 167 -55.73 49.37 -14.58
C THR A 167 -54.44 48.79 -13.97
N GLU A 168 -53.81 47.86 -14.68
CA GLU A 168 -52.52 47.26 -14.32
C GLU A 168 -52.51 46.71 -12.87
N ILE A 169 -53.37 45.72 -12.61
CA ILE A 169 -53.42 45.05 -11.31
C ILE A 169 -52.27 44.05 -11.23
N ALA A 170 -51.47 44.14 -10.17
CA ALA A 170 -50.36 43.23 -9.94
C ALA A 170 -50.86 41.83 -9.51
N GLN A 171 -50.06 40.80 -9.79
CA GLN A 171 -50.28 39.45 -9.27
C GLN A 171 -50.09 39.41 -7.75
N ASP A 172 -50.82 38.52 -7.08
CA ASP A 172 -50.67 38.29 -5.65
C ASP A 172 -49.37 37.51 -5.36
N GLU A 173 -48.62 37.92 -4.32
CA GLU A 173 -47.39 37.25 -3.88
C GLU A 173 -47.69 35.91 -3.19
N HIS A 174 -46.67 35.06 -3.01
CA HIS A 174 -46.81 33.82 -2.23
C HIS A 174 -46.94 34.12 -0.73
N GLN A 175 -47.80 33.36 -0.04
CA GLN A 175 -47.79 33.35 1.42
C GLN A 175 -46.50 32.67 1.91
N GLN A 176 -45.75 33.38 2.74
CA GLN A 176 -44.46 32.89 3.25
C GLN A 176 -44.69 31.97 4.45
N ILE A 177 -43.97 30.84 4.47
CA ILE A 177 -43.97 29.89 5.59
C ILE A 177 -43.05 30.43 6.67
N GLN A 178 -43.40 30.22 7.94
CA GLN A 178 -42.49 30.54 9.05
C GLN A 178 -41.47 29.41 9.20
N LEU A 179 -40.25 29.64 8.71
CA LEU A 179 -39.17 28.67 8.75
C LEU A 179 -38.39 28.79 10.08
N SER A 180 -38.28 27.67 10.80
CA SER A 180 -37.37 27.52 11.94
C SER A 180 -36.07 26.90 11.43
N LEU A 181 -35.05 27.72 11.21
CA LEU A 181 -33.73 27.26 10.75
C LEU A 181 -32.69 27.38 11.86
N ASP A 182 -31.68 26.51 11.78
CA ASP A 182 -30.46 26.55 12.58
C ASP A 182 -29.65 27.83 12.33
N TYR A 183 -28.60 28.05 13.15
CA TYR A 183 -27.67 29.16 12.95
C TYR A 183 -27.01 29.12 11.57
N ASP A 184 -26.52 27.95 11.17
CA ASP A 184 -25.92 27.73 9.85
C ASP A 184 -26.99 27.81 8.77
N GLY A 185 -28.16 27.19 8.99
CA GLY A 185 -29.29 27.24 8.06
C GLY A 185 -29.77 28.66 7.74
N LYS A 186 -29.78 29.59 8.71
CA LYS A 186 -30.14 31.00 8.45
C LYS A 186 -29.10 31.76 7.63
N ARG A 187 -27.83 31.34 7.70
CA ARG A 187 -26.68 32.05 7.12
C ARG A 187 -26.12 31.37 5.89
N ASP A 188 -26.70 30.25 5.50
CA ASP A 188 -26.30 29.58 4.27
C ASP A 188 -26.52 30.52 3.09
N ARG A 189 -25.42 30.80 2.39
CA ARG A 189 -25.39 31.66 1.22
C ARG A 189 -26.20 31.05 0.07
N TRP A 190 -26.34 29.74 0.05
CA TRP A 190 -26.98 28.98 -1.02
C TRP A 190 -28.43 28.62 -0.71
N ASN A 191 -29.05 29.29 0.26
CA ASN A 191 -30.47 29.12 0.56
C ASN A 191 -31.36 29.49 -0.64
N GLY A 192 -32.16 28.53 -1.09
CA GLY A 192 -33.02 28.67 -2.27
C GLY A 192 -32.27 28.55 -3.59
N TYR A 193 -31.07 27.95 -3.59
CA TYR A 193 -30.36 27.60 -4.81
C TYR A 193 -31.12 26.51 -5.57
N ASP A 194 -31.36 26.76 -6.86
CA ASP A 194 -31.93 25.77 -7.76
C ASP A 194 -30.78 24.94 -8.37
N PRO A 195 -30.73 23.61 -8.13
CA PRO A 195 -29.70 22.75 -8.70
C PRO A 195 -29.60 22.83 -10.23
N ASP A 196 -30.68 23.18 -10.92
CA ASP A 196 -30.68 23.31 -12.38
C ASP A 196 -29.82 24.49 -12.86
N GLU A 197 -29.61 25.53 -12.04
CA GLU A 197 -28.70 26.63 -12.40
C GLU A 197 -27.25 26.17 -12.52
N HIS A 198 -26.87 25.07 -11.86
CA HIS A 198 -25.54 24.48 -11.99
C HIS A 198 -25.25 24.03 -13.44
N MET A 199 -26.29 23.71 -14.22
CA MET A 199 -26.13 23.35 -15.64
C MET A 199 -25.54 24.49 -16.48
N ARG A 200 -25.79 25.76 -16.12
CA ARG A 200 -25.17 26.90 -16.81
C ARG A 200 -23.65 26.89 -16.68
N ILE A 201 -23.14 26.50 -15.51
CA ILE A 201 -21.70 26.34 -15.28
C ILE A 201 -21.17 25.19 -16.15
N VAL A 202 -21.87 24.05 -16.19
CA VAL A 202 -21.49 22.92 -17.06
C VAL A 202 -21.44 23.35 -18.54
N GLU A 203 -22.40 24.15 -19.01
CA GLU A 203 -22.41 24.70 -20.36
C GLU A 203 -21.22 25.64 -20.62
N GLU A 204 -20.86 26.48 -19.66
CA GLU A 204 -19.68 27.35 -19.76
C GLU A 204 -18.40 26.53 -19.89
N TYR A 205 -18.21 25.52 -19.04
CA TYR A 205 -17.07 24.60 -19.14
C TYR A 205 -17.07 23.84 -20.48
N SER A 206 -18.24 23.45 -20.99
CA SER A 206 -18.35 22.81 -22.31
C SER A 206 -17.84 23.72 -23.44
N LYS A 207 -18.15 25.02 -23.40
CA LYS A 207 -17.67 26.02 -24.37
C LYS A 207 -16.17 26.25 -24.23
N VAL A 208 -15.66 26.29 -23.00
CA VAL A 208 -14.22 26.41 -22.71
C VAL A 208 -13.46 25.21 -23.27
N ASP A 209 -13.98 23.99 -23.11
CA ASP A 209 -13.34 22.80 -23.63
C ASP A 209 -13.37 22.72 -25.16
N LEU A 210 -14.47 23.14 -25.79
CA LEU A 210 -14.54 23.31 -27.24
C LEU A 210 -13.49 24.33 -27.73
N ALA A 211 -13.38 25.49 -27.08
CA ALA A 211 -12.38 26.50 -27.41
C ALA A 211 -10.94 25.98 -27.20
N LYS A 212 -10.68 25.20 -26.15
CA LYS A 212 -9.37 24.55 -25.94
C LYS A 212 -9.05 23.55 -27.07
N ARG A 213 -10.03 22.77 -27.53
CA ARG A 213 -9.84 21.84 -28.65
C ARG A 213 -9.58 22.57 -29.96
N THR A 214 -10.32 23.64 -30.25
CA THR A 214 -10.10 24.43 -31.47
C THR A 214 -8.76 25.13 -31.45
N LEU A 215 -8.32 25.70 -30.33
CA LEU A 215 -6.99 26.29 -30.20
C LEU A 215 -5.87 25.25 -30.36
N LYS A 216 -6.04 24.04 -29.82
CA LYS A 216 -5.09 22.94 -30.06
C LYS A 216 -5.04 22.55 -31.53
N ALA A 217 -6.20 22.43 -32.19
CA ALA A 217 -6.27 22.11 -33.61
C ALA A 217 -5.65 23.21 -34.49
N GLN A 218 -5.91 24.48 -34.18
CA GLN A 218 -5.31 25.62 -34.86
C GLN A 218 -3.79 25.64 -34.70
N ARG A 219 -3.27 25.41 -33.49
CA ARG A 219 -1.81 25.30 -33.27
C ARG A 219 -1.19 24.17 -34.08
N LEU A 220 -1.81 22.99 -34.09
CA LEU A 220 -1.33 21.86 -34.91
C LEU A 220 -1.37 22.19 -36.41
N GLN A 221 -2.40 22.88 -36.89
CA GLN A 221 -2.49 23.33 -38.28
C GLN A 221 -1.44 24.40 -38.62
N GLU A 222 -1.17 25.33 -37.72
CA GLU A 222 -0.12 26.34 -37.86
C GLU A 222 1.28 25.69 -37.82
N GLU A 223 1.51 24.68 -36.99
CA GLU A 223 2.75 23.89 -36.97
C GLU A 223 2.96 23.09 -38.26
N LEU A 224 1.90 22.51 -38.82
CA LEU A 224 1.91 21.89 -40.14
C LEU A 224 2.18 22.92 -41.26
N ALA A 225 1.56 24.10 -41.19
CA ALA A 225 1.70 25.16 -42.19
C ALA A 225 3.06 25.87 -42.13
N THR A 226 3.65 26.01 -40.94
CA THR A 226 4.97 26.62 -40.72
C THR A 226 6.12 25.66 -41.03
N GLY A 227 5.83 24.42 -41.44
CA GLY A 227 6.82 23.47 -41.97
C GLY A 227 7.81 22.93 -40.92
N LYS A 228 7.62 23.22 -39.64
CA LYS A 228 8.46 22.67 -38.55
C LYS A 228 8.31 21.15 -38.38
N LEU A 229 7.29 20.55 -38.98
CA LEU A 229 7.06 19.10 -38.99
C LEU A 229 7.72 18.35 -40.16
N VAL A 230 8.31 19.07 -41.15
CA VAL A 230 8.88 18.42 -42.35
C VAL A 230 10.25 17.77 -42.08
N ASP A 231 10.91 18.09 -40.96
CA ASP A 231 12.19 17.45 -40.57
C ASP A 231 12.01 16.16 -39.74
N GLN A 232 10.76 15.72 -39.50
CA GLN A 232 10.45 14.49 -38.75
C GLN A 232 9.70 13.42 -39.53
N THR A 233 9.25 13.70 -40.77
CA THR A 233 8.40 12.78 -41.54
C THR A 233 9.06 12.21 -42.80
N VAL A 234 10.38 12.37 -42.98
CA VAL A 234 11.15 11.75 -44.08
C VAL A 234 12.14 10.70 -43.53
N SER A 235 11.77 10.02 -42.45
CA SER A 235 12.59 8.92 -41.90
C SER A 235 11.78 7.76 -41.29
N THR A 236 10.48 7.64 -41.56
CA THR A 236 9.67 6.59 -40.93
C THR A 236 8.46 6.17 -41.77
N VAL A 237 8.70 5.68 -42.98
CA VAL A 237 7.87 4.58 -43.52
C VAL A 237 8.77 3.69 -44.37
N GLU A 238 8.85 2.40 -44.01
CA GLU A 238 9.64 1.30 -44.60
C GLU A 238 11.05 1.03 -44.02
N GLU A 239 11.12 0.62 -42.75
CA GLU A 239 11.64 -0.70 -42.35
C GLU A 239 11.46 -0.89 -40.83
N HIS A 240 10.51 -1.74 -40.45
CA HIS A 240 10.36 -2.23 -39.08
C HIS A 240 11.52 -3.20 -38.76
N ASN A 241 12.61 -2.70 -38.18
CA ASN A 241 13.54 -3.44 -37.31
C ASN A 241 14.63 -2.52 -36.71
N SER A 242 14.32 -1.85 -35.60
CA SER A 242 15.28 -1.54 -34.54
C SER A 242 14.52 -1.13 -33.27
N GLU A 243 14.26 -2.12 -32.43
CA GLU A 243 13.89 -1.93 -31.02
C GLU A 243 15.15 -1.40 -30.31
N ASP A 244 15.12 -0.18 -29.76
CA ASP A 244 15.76 0.20 -28.46
C ASP A 244 16.11 1.70 -28.25
N GLU A 245 15.91 2.64 -29.18
CA GLU A 245 16.42 4.03 -28.96
C GLU A 245 15.39 5.19 -28.92
N ASP A 246 14.10 4.97 -29.21
CA ASP A 246 13.12 6.07 -29.32
C ASP A 246 12.03 6.12 -28.22
N GLU A 247 12.07 5.24 -27.21
CA GLU A 247 11.06 5.21 -26.14
C GLU A 247 11.30 6.27 -25.04
N ASP A 248 12.55 6.72 -24.85
CA ASP A 248 12.92 7.70 -23.82
C ASP A 248 12.53 9.15 -24.19
N LYS A 249 12.35 9.46 -25.48
CA LYS A 249 12.09 10.84 -25.93
C LYS A 249 10.62 11.26 -25.77
N TYR A 250 9.70 10.30 -25.80
CA TYR A 250 8.28 10.55 -25.52
C TYR A 250 7.93 10.49 -24.03
N ALA A 251 8.82 9.95 -23.19
CA ALA A 251 8.61 9.87 -21.75
C ALA A 251 8.84 11.22 -21.03
N ASP A 252 9.69 12.10 -21.56
CA ASP A 252 10.03 13.39 -20.94
C ASP A 252 8.98 14.50 -21.17
N ASP A 253 8.16 14.41 -22.23
CA ASP A 253 7.15 15.43 -22.57
C ASP A 253 5.74 15.14 -22.00
N ILE A 254 5.55 13.98 -21.36
CA ILE A 254 4.32 13.70 -20.60
C ILE A 254 4.51 14.30 -19.21
N ASP A 255 4.07 15.55 -19.05
CA ASP A 255 3.94 16.21 -17.75
C ASP A 255 3.04 15.34 -16.85
N MET A 256 3.67 14.52 -16.00
CA MET A 256 2.99 13.53 -15.18
C MET A 256 2.00 14.27 -14.26
N PRO A 257 0.68 14.05 -14.41
CA PRO A 257 -0.31 14.85 -13.72
C PRO A 257 -0.18 14.67 -12.20
N GLY A 258 0.22 15.75 -11.50
CA GLY A 258 0.32 15.79 -10.05
C GLY A 258 1.69 16.16 -9.48
N GLN A 259 2.72 16.33 -10.32
CA GLN A 259 4.03 16.82 -9.88
C GLN A 259 4.10 18.34 -10.04
N ASN A 260 3.62 19.08 -9.04
CA ASN A 260 3.75 20.54 -9.04
C ASN A 260 5.25 20.91 -9.05
N PHE A 261 5.77 21.34 -10.19
CA PHE A 261 7.13 21.85 -10.30
C PHE A 261 7.18 23.26 -9.72
N ASP A 262 7.47 23.37 -8.42
CA ASP A 262 7.71 24.68 -7.79
C ASP A 262 9.06 25.24 -8.27
N SER A 263 8.98 26.15 -9.24
CA SER A 263 10.12 26.78 -9.92
C SER A 263 11.05 27.56 -8.98
N LYS A 264 10.62 27.86 -7.76
CA LYS A 264 11.46 28.52 -6.73
C LYS A 264 12.34 27.57 -5.92
N ARG A 265 11.99 26.28 -5.84
CA ARG A 265 12.70 25.34 -4.93
C ARG A 265 13.45 24.22 -5.65
N ARG A 266 13.30 24.05 -6.97
CA ARG A 266 13.98 22.98 -7.77
C ARG A 266 13.91 21.60 -7.09
N ILE A 267 12.86 21.36 -6.30
CA ILE A 267 12.55 20.11 -5.63
C ILE A 267 11.16 19.76 -6.10
N THR A 268 11.04 18.62 -6.76
CA THR A 268 9.73 18.09 -7.11
C THR A 268 9.15 17.41 -5.87
N VAL A 269 8.08 17.97 -5.34
CA VAL A 269 7.34 17.34 -4.24
C VAL A 269 6.54 16.19 -4.84
N ARG A 270 7.18 15.04 -5.04
CA ARG A 270 6.43 13.81 -5.32
C ARG A 270 5.66 13.43 -4.05
N ASN A 271 4.39 13.06 -4.22
CA ASN A 271 3.63 12.49 -3.11
C ASN A 271 4.34 11.20 -2.68
N LEU A 272 4.70 11.09 -1.39
CA LEU A 272 5.39 9.91 -0.85
C LEU A 272 4.53 8.65 -0.88
N ARG A 273 3.20 8.81 -0.97
CA ARG A 273 2.27 7.70 -1.05
C ARG A 273 2.26 7.15 -2.48
N ILE A 274 2.66 5.88 -2.60
CA ILE A 274 2.53 5.06 -3.78
C ILE A 274 1.03 4.90 -4.10
N ARG A 275 0.62 5.22 -5.33
CA ARG A 275 -0.81 5.29 -5.72
C ARG A 275 -1.34 3.91 -6.10
N GLU A 276 -0.46 3.04 -6.56
CA GLU A 276 -0.66 1.65 -6.94
C GLU A 276 -1.08 0.80 -5.72
N ASP A 277 -0.54 1.15 -4.54
CA ASP A 277 -0.83 0.45 -3.29
C ASP A 277 -2.15 0.91 -2.66
N ILE A 278 -3.18 0.10 -2.84
CA ILE A 278 -4.49 0.30 -2.21
C ILE A 278 -4.36 0.09 -0.70
N ALA A 279 -4.74 1.11 0.08
CA ALA A 279 -4.78 1.03 1.53
C ALA A 279 -5.72 -0.10 2.00
N LYS A 280 -5.34 -0.80 3.09
CA LYS A 280 -6.06 -1.99 3.58
C LYS A 280 -7.57 -1.75 3.77
N TYR A 281 -7.96 -0.64 4.41
CA TYR A 281 -9.38 -0.30 4.67
C TYR A 281 -10.18 0.15 3.44
N LEU A 282 -9.53 0.44 2.31
CA LEU A 282 -10.21 0.76 1.04
C LEU A 282 -10.43 -0.49 0.18
N ARG A 283 -9.96 -1.65 0.66
CA ARG A 283 -10.04 -2.89 -0.09
C ARG A 283 -11.47 -3.42 -0.16
N ASN A 284 -12.24 -3.23 0.91
CA ASN A 284 -13.67 -3.41 0.96
C ASN A 284 -14.31 -2.22 1.70
N LEU A 285 -15.30 -1.55 1.08
CA LEU A 285 -15.97 -0.38 1.63
C LEU A 285 -17.19 -0.74 2.49
N ASP A 286 -17.57 -2.02 2.52
CA ASP A 286 -18.64 -2.49 3.39
C ASP A 286 -18.21 -2.31 4.86
N PRO A 287 -19.02 -1.63 5.70
CA PRO A 287 -18.66 -1.34 7.09
C PRO A 287 -18.48 -2.60 7.95
N ASN A 288 -19.10 -3.71 7.55
CA ASN A 288 -19.07 -5.00 8.24
C ASN A 288 -18.05 -5.98 7.64
N SER A 289 -17.10 -5.50 6.84
CA SER A 289 -16.08 -6.34 6.21
C SER A 289 -15.02 -6.81 7.21
N ALA A 290 -13.83 -6.21 7.20
CA ALA A 290 -12.75 -6.51 8.12
C ALA A 290 -12.37 -5.27 8.92
N TYR A 291 -12.23 -5.44 10.24
CA TYR A 291 -11.79 -4.35 11.10
C TYR A 291 -10.35 -3.96 10.82
N TYR A 292 -10.15 -2.69 10.48
CA TYR A 292 -8.85 -2.04 10.34
C TYR A 292 -8.62 -1.14 11.56
N ASP A 293 -7.55 -1.41 12.30
CA ASP A 293 -7.13 -0.52 13.39
C ASP A 293 -6.25 0.62 12.82
N PRO A 294 -6.75 1.88 12.77
CA PRO A 294 -5.99 2.99 12.22
C PRO A 294 -4.75 3.35 13.05
N LYS A 295 -4.69 2.94 14.32
CA LYS A 295 -3.55 3.22 15.21
C LYS A 295 -2.34 2.40 14.82
N THR A 296 -2.51 1.08 14.76
CA THR A 296 -1.44 0.12 14.42
C THR A 296 -1.31 -0.14 12.93
N ARG A 297 -2.28 0.31 12.12
CA ARG A 297 -2.37 0.10 10.67
C ARG A 297 -2.44 -1.39 10.29
N ALA A 298 -3.05 -2.19 11.17
CA ALA A 298 -3.21 -3.62 11.01
C ALA A 298 -4.66 -3.97 10.66
N MET A 299 -4.83 -4.88 9.70
CA MET A 299 -6.11 -5.50 9.37
C MET A 299 -5.98 -6.99 9.64
N ARG A 300 -6.69 -7.51 10.64
CA ARG A 300 -6.52 -8.89 11.08
C ARG A 300 -7.15 -9.88 10.09
N GLU A 301 -8.44 -9.69 9.84
CA GLU A 301 -9.26 -10.56 9.01
C GLU A 301 -9.12 -10.24 7.53
N ASN A 302 -9.51 -11.19 6.68
CA ASN A 302 -9.55 -10.99 5.24
C ASN A 302 -10.75 -10.08 4.85
N PRO A 303 -10.55 -8.95 4.15
CA PRO A 303 -11.65 -8.10 3.69
C PRO A 303 -12.54 -8.76 2.64
N TYR A 304 -12.12 -9.90 2.06
CA TYR A 304 -12.80 -10.61 0.98
C TYR A 304 -13.51 -11.90 1.40
N SER A 305 -13.63 -12.18 2.71
CA SER A 305 -14.22 -13.41 3.25
C SER A 305 -15.57 -13.79 2.63
N ASN A 306 -16.43 -12.80 2.36
CA ASN A 306 -17.78 -13.03 1.83
C ASN A 306 -17.86 -13.10 0.30
N THR A 307 -16.77 -12.84 -0.41
CA THR A 307 -16.77 -12.69 -1.88
C THR A 307 -16.45 -13.98 -2.64
N GLY A 308 -16.15 -15.07 -1.93
CA GLY A 308 -15.87 -16.38 -2.53
C GLY A 308 -14.59 -16.45 -3.37
N LYS A 309 -13.75 -15.41 -3.36
CA LYS A 309 -12.44 -15.42 -4.00
C LYS A 309 -11.44 -16.19 -3.15
N ASN A 310 -10.64 -17.04 -3.80
CA ASN A 310 -9.58 -17.78 -3.13
C ASN A 310 -8.53 -16.80 -2.58
N PRO A 311 -7.95 -17.05 -1.39
CA PRO A 311 -6.97 -16.16 -0.79
C PRO A 311 -5.69 -16.00 -1.64
N GLU A 312 -5.38 -16.96 -2.50
CA GLU A 312 -4.22 -16.95 -3.40
C GLU A 312 -4.40 -16.05 -4.62
N GLU A 313 -5.64 -15.83 -5.06
CA GLU A 313 -5.96 -14.96 -6.20
C GLU A 313 -6.05 -13.47 -5.79
N VAL A 314 -6.00 -13.21 -4.49
CA VAL A 314 -6.26 -11.90 -3.92
C VAL A 314 -4.95 -11.28 -3.42
N GLY A 315 -4.63 -10.06 -3.87
CA GLY A 315 -3.39 -9.38 -3.49
C GLY A 315 -3.24 -9.04 -2.00
N TYR A 316 -4.25 -9.31 -1.16
CA TYR A 316 -4.17 -9.20 0.30
C TYR A 316 -5.29 -10.01 0.98
N ALA A 317 -4.91 -11.06 1.73
CA ALA A 317 -5.83 -11.98 2.41
C ALA A 317 -5.89 -11.77 3.95
N GLY A 318 -5.51 -10.59 4.44
CA GLY A 318 -5.46 -10.25 5.87
C GLY A 318 -4.10 -10.53 6.52
N ASP A 319 -3.79 -9.81 7.60
CA ASP A 319 -2.51 -9.99 8.32
C ASP A 319 -2.44 -11.35 9.03
N ASN A 320 -3.56 -11.94 9.46
CA ASN A 320 -3.57 -13.26 10.09
C ASN A 320 -3.10 -14.37 9.14
N PHE A 321 -3.45 -14.25 7.85
CA PHE A 321 -3.01 -15.19 6.83
C PHE A 321 -1.48 -15.17 6.68
N ALA A 322 -0.87 -13.98 6.63
CA ALA A 322 0.58 -13.84 6.48
C ALA A 322 1.39 -14.09 7.78
N ARG A 323 0.76 -14.01 8.96
CA ARG A 323 1.47 -14.17 10.26
C ARG A 323 1.97 -15.59 10.51
N TYR A 324 1.22 -16.59 10.06
CA TYR A 324 1.54 -18.00 10.30
C TYR A 324 2.08 -18.70 9.05
N THR A 325 2.47 -17.95 8.01
CA THR A 325 3.12 -18.51 6.83
C THR A 325 4.65 -18.46 6.97
N GLY A 326 5.34 -19.37 6.29
CA GLY A 326 6.81 -19.46 6.27
C GLY A 326 7.43 -20.11 7.51
N ASP A 327 8.55 -19.57 7.96
CA ASP A 327 9.41 -20.18 9.00
C ASP A 327 8.79 -20.20 10.39
N THR A 328 7.72 -19.42 10.64
CA THR A 328 7.01 -19.41 11.91
C THR A 328 6.48 -20.79 12.30
N ILE A 329 6.04 -21.58 11.32
CA ILE A 329 5.59 -22.96 11.52
C ILE A 329 6.78 -23.85 11.90
N SER A 330 7.90 -23.74 11.18
CA SER A 330 9.11 -24.53 11.43
C SER A 330 9.68 -24.23 12.82
N MET A 331 9.72 -22.93 13.19
CA MET A 331 10.15 -22.47 14.51
C MET A 331 9.21 -23.00 15.60
N ALA A 332 7.90 -22.93 15.41
CA ALA A 332 6.94 -23.49 16.37
C ALA A 332 7.10 -25.01 16.54
N GLN A 333 7.34 -25.75 15.45
CA GLN A 333 7.63 -27.19 15.51
C GLN A 333 8.93 -27.48 16.27
N THR A 334 10.00 -26.70 16.02
CA THR A 334 11.25 -26.83 16.78
C THR A 334 11.06 -26.48 18.26
N GLN A 335 10.19 -25.51 18.58
CA GLN A 335 9.90 -25.12 19.95
C GLN A 335 9.10 -26.19 20.70
N LEU A 336 8.12 -26.81 20.04
CA LEU A 336 7.41 -27.97 20.58
C LEU A 336 8.38 -29.14 20.81
N PHE A 337 9.26 -29.42 19.85
CA PHE A 337 10.32 -30.42 20.01
C PHE A 337 11.26 -30.10 21.18
N ALA A 338 11.61 -28.82 21.38
CA ALA A 338 12.40 -28.38 22.53
C ALA A 338 11.72 -28.71 23.86
N TRP A 339 10.43 -28.41 23.99
CA TRP A 339 9.67 -28.70 25.20
C TRP A 339 9.53 -30.20 25.46
N GLU A 340 9.26 -31.00 24.42
CA GLU A 340 9.24 -32.47 24.54
C GLU A 340 10.61 -33.04 24.95
N ALA A 341 11.69 -32.51 24.38
CA ALA A 341 13.05 -32.93 24.69
C ALA A 341 13.45 -32.54 26.12
N TYR A 342 12.99 -31.37 26.58
CA TYR A 342 13.17 -30.90 27.96
C TYR A 342 12.41 -31.77 28.96
N GLU A 343 11.15 -32.13 28.69
CA GLU A 343 10.37 -33.07 29.51
C GLU A 343 11.00 -34.48 29.57
N ARG A 344 11.67 -34.90 28.48
CA ARG A 344 12.45 -36.15 28.43
C ARG A 344 13.81 -36.05 29.13
N GLY A 345 14.19 -34.89 29.66
CA GLY A 345 15.39 -34.69 30.46
C GLY A 345 16.65 -34.31 29.66
N THR A 346 16.52 -33.94 28.39
CA THR A 346 17.63 -33.31 27.65
C THR A 346 17.59 -31.81 27.80
N ASP A 347 18.63 -31.22 28.39
CA ASP A 347 18.76 -29.77 28.55
C ASP A 347 19.12 -29.12 27.20
N VAL A 348 18.07 -28.78 26.44
CA VAL A 348 18.17 -28.05 25.16
C VAL A 348 17.09 -26.98 25.14
N HIS A 349 17.46 -25.75 24.79
CA HIS A 349 16.55 -24.61 24.79
C HIS A 349 16.69 -23.83 23.49
N LEU A 350 15.56 -23.46 22.87
CA LEU A 350 15.55 -22.82 21.55
C LEU A 350 16.34 -21.50 21.53
N GLN A 351 16.21 -20.68 22.57
CA GLN A 351 16.89 -19.37 22.64
C GLN A 351 18.32 -19.46 23.19
N ALA A 352 18.66 -20.50 23.95
CA ALA A 352 19.99 -20.60 24.59
C ALA A 352 20.96 -21.39 23.70
N ASP A 353 20.49 -22.52 23.17
CA ASP A 353 21.25 -23.45 22.34
C ASP A 353 20.55 -23.67 20.96
N PRO A 354 20.31 -22.61 20.16
CA PRO A 354 19.49 -22.70 18.94
C PRO A 354 20.04 -23.70 17.92
N THR A 355 21.34 -23.68 17.65
CA THR A 355 21.98 -24.52 16.62
C THR A 355 22.07 -25.98 17.05
N LYS A 356 22.37 -26.24 18.33
CA LYS A 356 22.35 -27.59 18.90
C LYS A 356 20.95 -28.20 18.80
N LEU A 357 19.93 -27.41 19.13
CA LEU A 357 18.53 -27.84 19.03
C LEU A 357 18.13 -28.10 17.58
N GLU A 358 18.56 -27.24 16.66
CA GLU A 358 18.28 -27.38 15.24
C GLU A 358 18.91 -28.64 14.65
N LEU A 359 20.18 -28.94 14.97
CA LEU A 359 20.83 -30.22 14.60
C LEU A 359 20.10 -31.43 15.19
N LEU A 360 19.67 -31.35 16.46
CA LEU A 360 18.87 -32.42 17.07
C LEU A 360 17.53 -32.59 16.36
N HIS A 361 16.87 -31.50 15.98
CA HIS A 361 15.61 -31.53 15.26
C HIS A 361 15.76 -32.08 13.83
N GLN A 362 16.84 -31.74 13.12
CA GLN A 362 17.18 -32.37 11.84
C GLN A 362 17.39 -33.88 11.99
N SER A 363 18.17 -34.29 12.99
CA SER A 363 18.40 -35.71 13.29
C SER A 363 17.08 -36.43 13.65
N TYR A 364 16.18 -35.73 14.36
CA TYR A 364 14.86 -36.24 14.70
C TYR A 364 13.96 -36.37 13.47
N LYS A 365 14.01 -35.42 12.51
CA LYS A 365 13.27 -35.53 11.24
C LYS A 365 13.69 -36.77 10.45
N VAL A 366 15.00 -37.01 10.32
CA VAL A 366 15.52 -38.23 9.66
C VAL A 366 15.00 -39.48 10.38
N LYS A 367 15.18 -39.57 11.70
CA LYS A 367 14.67 -40.69 12.51
C LYS A 367 13.15 -40.86 12.43
N LYS A 368 12.39 -39.77 12.27
CA LYS A 368 10.94 -39.79 12.14
C LYS A 368 10.50 -40.36 10.79
N GLU A 369 11.22 -40.07 9.71
CA GLU A 369 10.96 -40.68 8.40
C GLU A 369 11.34 -42.16 8.40
N ASP A 370 12.47 -42.55 9.00
CA ASP A 370 12.84 -43.96 9.19
C ASP A 370 11.76 -44.72 9.99
N PHE A 371 11.28 -44.12 11.07
CA PHE A 371 10.20 -44.68 11.89
C PHE A 371 8.88 -44.80 11.13
N LYS A 372 8.53 -43.82 10.28
CA LYS A 372 7.38 -43.93 9.38
C LYS A 372 7.55 -45.05 8.36
N GLY A 373 8.75 -45.25 7.83
CA GLY A 373 9.09 -46.36 6.94
C GLY A 373 8.84 -47.71 7.61
N GLN A 374 9.42 -47.91 8.79
CA GLN A 374 9.20 -49.12 9.60
C GLN A 374 7.73 -49.33 9.97
N GLN A 375 6.99 -48.26 10.30
CA GLN A 375 5.55 -48.38 10.54
C GLN A 375 4.81 -48.83 9.28
N LYS A 376 5.09 -48.23 8.13
CA LYS A 376 4.49 -48.64 6.85
C LYS A 376 4.79 -50.10 6.54
N GLU A 377 6.05 -50.54 6.70
CA GLU A 377 6.45 -51.94 6.52
C GLU A 377 5.69 -52.86 7.49
N SER A 378 5.63 -52.52 8.77
CA SER A 378 4.91 -53.31 9.78
C SER A 378 3.40 -53.41 9.50
N ILE A 379 2.80 -52.36 8.92
CA ILE A 379 1.40 -52.36 8.50
C ILE A 379 1.26 -53.24 7.25
N LEU A 380 2.18 -53.12 6.30
CA LEU A 380 2.19 -53.90 5.06
C LEU A 380 2.34 -55.41 5.33
N GLU A 381 3.17 -55.79 6.31
CA GLU A 381 3.34 -57.18 6.76
C GLU A 381 2.08 -57.74 7.44
N LYS A 382 1.38 -56.92 8.23
CA LYS A 382 0.17 -57.34 8.97
C LYS A 382 -1.06 -57.45 8.09
N TYR A 383 -1.21 -56.56 7.11
CA TYR A 383 -2.42 -56.44 6.31
C TYR A 383 -2.22 -56.94 4.86
N GLY A 384 -0.99 -57.22 4.42
CA GLY A 384 -0.67 -57.60 3.04
C GLY A 384 -0.84 -56.43 2.05
N GLY A 385 -0.50 -56.63 0.77
CA GLY A 385 -0.66 -55.63 -0.30
C GLY A 385 0.62 -55.18 -1.00
N GLN A 386 1.76 -55.81 -0.69
CA GLN A 386 3.06 -55.56 -1.34
C GLN A 386 2.97 -55.74 -2.88
N GLN A 387 2.14 -56.68 -3.35
CA GLN A 387 1.88 -56.96 -4.77
C GLN A 387 1.10 -55.86 -5.51
N HIS A 388 0.46 -54.92 -4.81
CA HIS A 388 -0.27 -53.80 -5.41
C HIS A 388 0.53 -52.49 -5.40
N LEU A 389 1.68 -52.46 -4.72
CA LEU A 389 2.61 -51.32 -4.69
C LEU A 389 3.59 -51.35 -5.87
N GLU A 390 3.96 -52.54 -6.33
CA GLU A 390 4.71 -52.71 -7.57
C GLU A 390 3.79 -52.38 -8.74
N VAL A 391 3.95 -51.18 -9.28
CA VAL A 391 3.31 -50.77 -10.53
C VAL A 391 3.73 -51.77 -11.60
N PRO A 392 2.81 -52.56 -12.18
CA PRO A 392 3.17 -53.47 -13.26
C PRO A 392 3.84 -52.69 -14.39
N PRO A 393 4.78 -53.30 -15.15
CA PRO A 393 5.42 -52.64 -16.28
C PRO A 393 4.37 -51.97 -17.16
N ARG A 394 4.70 -50.77 -17.69
CA ARG A 394 3.75 -49.88 -18.38
C ARG A 394 3.01 -50.56 -19.53
N GLU A 395 3.63 -51.57 -20.13
CA GLU A 395 3.10 -52.49 -21.15
C GLU A 395 1.90 -53.33 -20.67
N LEU A 396 1.81 -53.66 -19.38
CA LEU A 396 0.68 -54.36 -18.77
C LEU A 396 -0.42 -53.40 -18.30
N LEU A 397 -0.09 -52.14 -18.01
CA LEU A 397 -1.04 -51.09 -17.62
C LEU A 397 -1.81 -50.52 -18.80
N LEU A 398 -1.12 -50.27 -19.92
CA LEU A 398 -1.73 -49.99 -21.20
C LEU A 398 -1.88 -51.33 -21.91
N ALA A 399 -3.02 -52.01 -21.75
CA ALA A 399 -3.34 -53.27 -22.40
C ALA A 399 -3.47 -53.18 -23.96
N GLN A 400 -2.66 -52.33 -24.60
CA GLN A 400 -2.49 -52.25 -26.03
C GLN A 400 -1.12 -52.88 -26.35
N THR A 401 -1.14 -54.11 -26.87
CA THR A 401 0.05 -54.83 -27.35
C THR A 401 0.47 -54.37 -28.76
N GLU A 402 -0.02 -53.23 -29.23
CA GLU A 402 0.14 -52.77 -30.60
C GLU A 402 0.76 -51.38 -30.60
N ASP A 403 2.07 -51.33 -30.85
CA ASP A 403 2.74 -50.09 -31.23
C ASP A 403 2.19 -49.64 -32.58
N TYR A 404 1.48 -48.51 -32.60
CA TYR A 404 0.91 -47.98 -33.83
C TYR A 404 2.02 -47.48 -34.76
N VAL A 405 2.27 -48.21 -35.85
CA VAL A 405 3.26 -47.89 -36.88
C VAL A 405 2.54 -47.49 -38.17
N GLU A 406 2.61 -46.21 -38.54
CA GLU A 406 2.06 -45.73 -39.82
C GLU A 406 3.07 -45.99 -40.94
N TYR A 407 2.68 -46.75 -41.97
CA TYR A 407 3.49 -46.94 -43.18
C TYR A 407 3.01 -45.99 -44.28
N SER A 408 3.94 -45.31 -44.94
CA SER A 408 3.69 -44.63 -46.21
C SER A 408 3.27 -45.64 -47.28
N ARG A 409 2.61 -45.18 -48.36
CA ARG A 409 2.25 -46.02 -49.52
C ARG A 409 3.45 -46.74 -50.17
N HIS A 410 4.67 -46.31 -49.88
CA HIS A 410 5.92 -46.92 -50.34
C HIS A 410 6.55 -47.88 -49.32
N GLY A 411 5.89 -48.16 -48.20
CA GLY A 411 6.35 -49.09 -47.16
C GLY A 411 7.33 -48.51 -46.14
N ALA A 412 7.68 -47.22 -46.23
CA ALA A 412 8.52 -46.55 -45.23
C ALA A 412 7.68 -46.09 -44.02
N VAL A 413 8.16 -46.34 -42.81
CA VAL A 413 7.50 -45.97 -41.54
C VAL A 413 7.56 -44.45 -41.33
N ILE A 414 6.41 -43.80 -41.07
CA ILE A 414 6.28 -42.34 -40.88
C ILE A 414 6.19 -42.00 -39.38
N LYS A 415 5.47 -42.79 -38.58
CA LYS A 415 5.30 -42.59 -37.13
C LYS A 415 5.30 -43.94 -36.42
N GLY A 416 5.83 -43.98 -35.19
CA GLY A 416 5.78 -45.15 -34.30
C GLY A 416 7.11 -45.80 -33.97
N GLN A 417 8.21 -45.46 -34.64
CA GLN A 417 9.55 -45.91 -34.21
C GLN A 417 10.19 -44.89 -33.27
N GLU A 418 10.55 -45.32 -32.06
CA GLU A 418 11.46 -44.57 -31.20
C GLU A 418 12.76 -44.31 -31.97
N LYS A 419 13.17 -43.05 -32.07
CA LYS A 419 14.36 -42.67 -32.83
C LYS A 419 15.58 -43.36 -32.23
N ALA A 420 16.20 -44.27 -32.98
CA ALA A 420 17.46 -44.88 -32.59
C ALA A 420 18.51 -43.78 -32.35
N ILE A 421 19.22 -43.88 -31.22
CA ILE A 421 20.30 -42.96 -30.86
C ILE A 421 21.38 -43.07 -31.94
N ALA A 422 21.68 -41.95 -32.61
CA ALA A 422 22.62 -41.92 -33.72
C ALA A 422 24.04 -42.26 -33.24
N ARG A 423 24.56 -43.41 -33.66
CA ARG A 423 25.98 -43.79 -33.53
C ARG A 423 26.76 -43.27 -34.73
N SER A 424 27.97 -42.76 -34.53
CA SER A 424 28.81 -42.30 -35.65
C SER A 424 29.34 -43.47 -36.49
N LYS A 425 29.94 -43.16 -37.65
CA LYS A 425 30.52 -44.12 -38.60
C LYS A 425 31.70 -44.91 -38.01
N TYR A 426 32.27 -44.46 -36.90
CA TYR A 426 33.40 -45.08 -36.23
C TYR A 426 32.91 -45.92 -35.05
N GLU A 427 33.65 -46.98 -34.71
CA GLU A 427 33.35 -47.79 -33.52
C GLU A 427 33.51 -46.92 -32.26
N GLU A 428 32.40 -46.50 -31.67
CA GLU A 428 32.34 -45.78 -30.40
C GLU A 428 32.55 -46.77 -29.24
N ASP A 429 33.14 -46.29 -28.14
CA ASP A 429 33.34 -47.06 -26.90
C ASP A 429 34.28 -48.29 -26.99
N VAL A 430 35.22 -48.31 -27.93
CA VAL A 430 36.29 -49.31 -27.96
C VAL A 430 37.35 -49.00 -26.89
N LEU A 431 37.25 -49.71 -25.76
CA LEU A 431 38.18 -49.63 -24.64
C LEU A 431 39.38 -50.55 -24.90
N ILE A 432 40.56 -49.96 -25.08
CA ILE A 432 41.81 -50.70 -25.35
C ILE A 432 42.52 -50.96 -24.01
N ASN A 433 43.07 -52.17 -23.81
CA ASN A 433 43.97 -52.52 -22.70
C ASN A 433 43.47 -52.16 -21.28
N ASN A 434 42.20 -52.49 -20.98
CA ASN A 434 41.52 -52.36 -19.68
C ASN A 434 41.41 -50.93 -19.12
N HIS A 435 41.42 -49.92 -19.99
CA HIS A 435 41.04 -48.55 -19.60
C HIS A 435 39.51 -48.42 -19.51
N THR A 436 39.00 -47.59 -18.60
CA THR A 436 37.55 -47.27 -18.49
C THR A 436 37.13 -46.05 -19.31
N CYS A 437 38.09 -45.40 -19.98
CA CYS A 437 37.86 -44.23 -20.82
C CYS A 437 38.64 -44.35 -22.12
N ILE A 438 38.12 -43.75 -23.20
CA ILE A 438 38.74 -43.78 -24.53
C ILE A 438 40.01 -42.91 -24.57
N TRP A 439 40.96 -43.24 -25.44
CA TRP A 439 42.13 -42.41 -25.71
C TRP A 439 41.74 -41.02 -26.23
N GLY A 440 42.25 -39.95 -25.63
CA GLY A 440 41.82 -38.58 -25.92
C GLY A 440 40.81 -38.02 -24.93
N SER A 441 40.39 -38.82 -23.94
CA SER A 441 39.54 -38.35 -22.83
C SER A 441 40.28 -37.45 -21.82
N TYR A 442 41.60 -37.32 -21.92
CA TYR A 442 42.44 -36.47 -21.08
C TYR A 442 43.43 -35.68 -21.94
N TRP A 443 43.73 -34.44 -21.55
CA TRP A 443 44.65 -33.54 -22.25
C TRP A 443 45.51 -32.81 -21.23
N LYS A 444 46.83 -32.83 -21.43
CA LYS A 444 47.78 -32.04 -20.63
C LYS A 444 49.00 -31.68 -21.50
N ASP A 445 49.40 -30.40 -21.45
CA ASP A 445 50.61 -29.86 -22.09
C ASP A 445 50.82 -30.29 -23.57
N GLY A 446 49.76 -30.24 -24.38
CA GLY A 446 49.83 -30.52 -25.82
C GLY A 446 49.72 -31.99 -26.22
N ILE A 447 49.54 -32.90 -25.25
CA ILE A 447 49.48 -34.34 -25.48
C ILE A 447 48.15 -34.91 -24.97
N TRP A 448 47.54 -35.78 -25.78
CA TRP A 448 46.32 -36.52 -25.43
C TRP A 448 46.64 -37.78 -24.63
N GLY A 449 45.78 -38.14 -23.69
CA GLY A 449 45.91 -39.32 -22.83
C GLY A 449 44.58 -39.94 -22.40
N TYR A 450 44.65 -40.90 -21.48
CA TYR A 450 43.49 -41.57 -20.88
C TYR A 450 43.08 -40.91 -19.55
N LYS A 451 41.79 -40.57 -19.36
CA LYS A 451 41.26 -39.94 -18.14
C LYS A 451 41.28 -40.84 -16.89
N CYS A 452 41.14 -42.15 -17.08
CA CYS A 452 41.17 -43.13 -15.99
C CYS A 452 42.51 -43.14 -15.25
N CYS A 453 43.62 -43.10 -15.99
CA CYS A 453 44.97 -43.35 -15.47
C CYS A 453 45.96 -42.16 -15.66
N HIS A 454 45.55 -41.08 -16.36
CA HIS A 454 46.38 -39.94 -16.79
C HIS A 454 47.64 -40.34 -17.58
N SER A 455 47.64 -41.53 -18.18
CA SER A 455 48.72 -41.98 -19.04
C SER A 455 48.65 -41.24 -20.38
N LEU A 456 49.79 -40.65 -20.77
CA LEU A 456 49.98 -39.93 -22.04
C LEU A 456 50.57 -40.84 -23.15
N VAL A 457 50.59 -42.18 -22.95
CA VAL A 457 51.07 -43.15 -23.94
C VAL A 457 49.92 -44.03 -24.46
N LYS A 458 49.69 -43.99 -25.78
CA LYS A 458 48.60 -44.73 -26.45
C LYS A 458 48.90 -46.22 -26.35
N GLN A 459 47.89 -47.04 -26.01
CA GLN A 459 47.99 -48.50 -25.80
C GLN A 459 48.74 -48.97 -24.55
N SER A 460 49.05 -48.08 -23.59
CA SER A 460 49.51 -48.53 -22.26
C SER A 460 48.41 -49.34 -21.54
N TYR A 461 48.76 -50.23 -20.63
CA TYR A 461 47.80 -50.86 -19.72
C TYR A 461 47.37 -49.86 -18.64
N CYS A 462 46.09 -49.87 -18.23
CA CYS A 462 45.63 -48.93 -17.20
C CYS A 462 46.24 -49.27 -15.83
N THR A 463 46.93 -48.30 -15.24
CA THR A 463 47.54 -48.35 -13.90
C THR A 463 46.57 -47.95 -12.77
N GLY A 464 45.28 -47.87 -13.04
CA GLY A 464 44.23 -47.35 -12.15
C GLY A 464 44.55 -45.97 -11.55
N GLU A 465 44.05 -45.74 -10.34
CA GLU A 465 44.29 -44.52 -9.56
C GLU A 465 45.76 -44.36 -9.12
N ALA A 466 46.57 -45.42 -9.17
CA ALA A 466 47.98 -45.37 -8.79
C ALA A 466 48.81 -44.53 -9.78
N GLY A 467 48.48 -44.53 -11.08
CA GLY A 467 49.13 -43.70 -12.09
C GLY A 467 48.89 -42.19 -11.92
N LYS A 468 47.74 -41.82 -11.34
CA LYS A 468 47.44 -40.41 -11.00
C LYS A 468 48.30 -39.91 -9.85
N LYS A 469 48.68 -40.77 -8.90
CA LYS A 469 49.49 -40.39 -7.74
C LYS A 469 50.97 -40.22 -8.10
N THR A 470 51.51 -41.05 -8.99
CA THR A 470 52.92 -40.98 -9.41
C THR A 470 53.23 -39.77 -10.29
N THR A 471 52.33 -39.39 -11.19
CA THR A 471 52.47 -38.19 -12.04
C THR A 471 52.48 -36.87 -11.26
N VAL A 472 51.90 -36.84 -10.06
CA VAL A 472 51.93 -35.68 -9.15
C VAL A 472 53.24 -35.63 -8.36
N SER A 473 53.90 -36.78 -8.14
CA SER A 473 55.11 -36.88 -7.31
C SER A 473 56.42 -36.67 -8.08
N SER A 474 56.43 -36.72 -9.42
CA SER A 474 57.65 -36.68 -10.24
C SER A 474 58.15 -35.27 -10.60
N CYS A 475 57.56 -34.21 -10.05
CA CYS A 475 57.94 -32.82 -10.35
C CYS A 475 58.38 -32.07 -9.08
N VAL A 476 59.52 -32.46 -8.49
CA VAL A 476 60.31 -31.57 -7.62
C VAL A 476 61.80 -31.91 -7.75
N PRO A 477 62.62 -31.02 -8.32
CA PRO A 477 63.94 -30.76 -7.72
C PRO A 477 64.16 -29.31 -7.23
N PHE A 478 65.22 -29.19 -6.45
CA PHE A 478 65.63 -28.22 -5.42
C PHE A 478 66.71 -27.21 -5.91
N GLU A 479 66.64 -25.96 -5.41
CA GLU A 479 67.62 -24.82 -5.39
C GLU A 479 68.11 -24.20 -6.73
N GLU A 480 68.43 -22.91 -6.94
CA GLU A 480 68.53 -21.66 -6.17
C GLU A 480 68.62 -20.47 -7.18
N GLY A 481 67.98 -19.32 -6.90
CA GLY A 481 68.40 -17.96 -7.32
C GLY A 481 68.17 -17.42 -8.75
N LEU A 482 67.03 -16.75 -9.00
CA LEU A 482 66.87 -15.38 -9.58
C LEU A 482 65.39 -15.11 -9.98
N GLU A 483 64.87 -13.96 -9.53
CA GLU A 483 63.75 -13.15 -10.08
C GLU A 483 62.30 -13.70 -10.06
N ASP A 484 61.53 -13.15 -9.10
CA ASP A 484 60.22 -12.46 -9.26
C ASP A 484 59.16 -12.84 -8.20
N GLU A 485 58.93 -11.90 -7.27
CA GLU A 485 57.85 -11.90 -6.28
C GLU A 485 56.49 -11.67 -6.96
N LEU A 486 55.66 -12.70 -7.09
CA LEU A 486 54.22 -12.54 -7.31
C LEU A 486 53.51 -12.41 -5.96
N LYS A 487 53.29 -11.17 -5.55
CA LYS A 487 52.39 -10.79 -4.46
C LYS A 487 50.96 -11.14 -4.84
N GLU A 488 50.27 -11.85 -3.95
CA GLU A 488 48.82 -12.03 -3.97
C GLU A 488 48.12 -10.65 -3.98
N GLU A 489 47.27 -10.41 -4.98
CA GLU A 489 46.49 -9.17 -5.06
C GLU A 489 45.37 -9.18 -4.01
N VAL A 490 45.56 -8.38 -2.96
CA VAL A 490 44.49 -7.96 -2.06
C VAL A 490 43.50 -7.08 -2.86
N PRO A 491 42.17 -7.30 -2.78
CA PRO A 491 41.21 -6.48 -3.50
C PRO A 491 41.28 -5.02 -3.02
N LYS A 492 41.48 -4.10 -3.96
CA LYS A 492 41.61 -2.65 -3.72
C LYS A 492 40.38 -2.08 -3.01
N THR A 493 40.63 -1.20 -2.04
CA THR A 493 39.55 -0.57 -1.27
C THR A 493 38.87 0.54 -2.06
N LEU A 494 37.58 0.78 -1.78
CA LEU A 494 36.71 1.74 -2.49
C LEU A 494 37.28 3.19 -2.50
N LEU A 495 38.09 3.53 -1.51
CA LEU A 495 38.80 4.81 -1.40
C LEU A 495 39.93 4.96 -2.42
N GLU A 496 40.66 3.90 -2.74
CA GLU A 496 41.75 3.92 -3.72
C GLU A 496 41.21 4.04 -5.15
N LEU A 497 40.11 3.33 -5.45
CA LEU A 497 39.38 3.46 -6.72
C LEU A 497 38.86 4.89 -6.95
N HIS A 498 38.47 5.59 -5.88
CA HIS A 498 38.02 6.98 -5.99
C HIS A 498 39.18 7.95 -6.26
N GLN A 499 40.34 7.74 -5.62
CA GLN A 499 41.52 8.58 -5.80
C GLN A 499 42.14 8.43 -7.21
N GLU A 500 42.10 7.23 -7.80
CA GLU A 500 42.53 6.99 -9.18
C GLU A 500 41.62 7.70 -10.19
N LYS A 501 40.30 7.63 -10.00
CA LYS A 501 39.32 8.37 -10.85
C LYS A 501 39.49 9.89 -10.76
N ILE A 502 39.90 10.44 -9.61
CA ILE A 502 40.20 11.88 -9.45
C ILE A 502 41.48 12.26 -10.20
N LYS A 503 42.51 11.39 -10.18
CA LYS A 503 43.78 11.62 -10.91
C LYS A 503 43.59 11.56 -12.43
N GLU A 504 42.73 10.68 -12.94
CA GLU A 504 42.38 10.63 -14.37
C GLU A 504 41.61 11.87 -14.84
N LYS A 505 40.64 12.34 -14.04
CA LYS A 505 39.93 13.60 -14.31
C LYS A 505 40.87 14.81 -14.34
N LYS A 506 41.89 14.85 -13.45
CA LYS A 506 42.93 15.89 -13.47
C LYS A 506 43.85 15.81 -14.70
N LYS A 507 44.15 14.61 -15.23
CA LYS A 507 44.92 14.44 -16.48
C LYS A 507 44.13 14.87 -17.73
N LYS A 508 42.81 14.64 -17.77
CA LYS A 508 41.95 15.13 -18.88
C LYS A 508 41.83 16.66 -18.90
N ASN A 509 41.75 17.33 -17.75
CA ASN A 509 41.72 18.80 -17.69
C ASN A 509 43.04 19.50 -18.06
N LYS A 510 44.19 18.82 -17.95
CA LYS A 510 45.49 19.40 -18.35
C LYS A 510 45.72 19.38 -19.87
N LYS A 511 44.91 18.62 -20.63
CA LYS A 511 45.02 18.49 -22.09
C LYS A 511 44.24 19.57 -22.87
N HIS A 512 43.34 20.31 -22.22
CA HIS A 512 42.58 21.42 -22.83
C HIS A 512 43.22 22.81 -22.70
N LYS A 513 44.37 22.96 -22.01
CA LYS A 513 45.03 24.25 -21.77
C LYS A 513 46.32 24.44 -22.59
N LYS A 514 46.27 24.08 -23.88
CA LYS A 514 47.30 24.43 -24.88
C LYS A 514 46.64 24.70 -26.23
N LYS A 515 46.08 25.89 -26.40
CA LYS A 515 45.87 26.58 -27.70
C LYS A 515 45.46 28.03 -27.41
N GLY A 516 46.29 28.98 -27.87
CA GLY A 516 46.04 30.43 -27.85
C GLY A 516 47.15 31.23 -27.16
N GLY A 517 48.04 31.86 -27.95
CA GLY A 517 48.91 32.99 -27.55
C GLY A 517 48.06 34.24 -27.26
N ASP A 518 48.59 35.41 -26.90
CA ASP A 518 49.85 36.06 -27.23
C ASP A 518 50.07 37.21 -26.22
N SER A 519 51.30 37.70 -26.16
CA SER A 519 51.86 38.75 -25.33
C SER A 519 51.16 40.12 -25.52
N SER A 520 50.49 40.64 -24.48
CA SER A 520 50.34 42.08 -24.15
C SER A 520 49.21 42.28 -23.13
N ASP A 521 49.45 42.18 -21.81
CA ASP A 521 48.38 42.55 -20.85
C ASP A 521 48.83 42.88 -19.41
N GLU A 522 50.02 43.43 -19.21
CA GLU A 522 50.46 43.84 -17.84
C GLU A 522 49.70 45.08 -17.33
N GLU A 523 49.20 45.95 -18.22
CA GLU A 523 48.46 47.16 -17.80
C GLU A 523 47.00 46.86 -17.40
N ASP A 524 46.36 45.87 -18.02
CA ASP A 524 44.95 45.57 -17.82
C ASP A 524 44.71 44.75 -16.52
N ASP A 525 45.72 43.99 -16.12
CA ASP A 525 45.77 43.24 -14.86
C ASP A 525 45.89 44.17 -13.63
N SER A 526 46.55 45.32 -13.79
CA SER A 526 46.66 46.34 -12.74
C SER A 526 45.33 47.04 -12.46
N LYS A 527 44.56 47.36 -13.52
CA LYS A 527 43.23 47.99 -13.42
C LYS A 527 42.20 47.03 -12.83
N LYS A 528 42.24 45.75 -13.20
CA LYS A 528 41.38 44.70 -12.60
C LYS A 528 41.66 44.53 -11.11
N LYS A 529 42.93 44.55 -10.69
CA LYS A 529 43.33 44.51 -9.26
C LYS A 529 42.86 45.73 -8.48
N GLU A 530 42.91 46.93 -9.07
CA GLU A 530 42.44 48.16 -8.42
C GLU A 530 40.91 48.17 -8.26
N LYS A 531 40.17 47.74 -9.29
CA LYS A 531 38.71 47.62 -9.21
C LYS A 531 38.26 46.52 -8.24
N LEU A 532 38.96 45.38 -8.20
CA LEU A 532 38.70 44.31 -7.23
C LEU A 532 38.96 44.78 -5.79
N LYS A 533 40.02 45.58 -5.54
CA LYS A 533 40.25 46.20 -4.23
C LYS A 533 39.10 47.14 -3.84
N LYS A 534 38.66 47.99 -4.78
CA LYS A 534 37.52 48.88 -4.55
C LYS A 534 36.21 48.11 -4.28
N ALA A 535 35.99 46.98 -4.95
CA ALA A 535 34.86 46.09 -4.71
C ALA A 535 34.96 45.38 -3.35
N LEU A 536 36.17 44.98 -2.93
CA LEU A 536 36.41 44.41 -1.60
C LEU A 536 36.13 45.44 -0.48
N ASP A 537 36.59 46.68 -0.63
CA ASP A 537 36.35 47.74 0.36
C ASP A 537 34.85 48.08 0.45
N ALA A 538 34.15 48.14 -0.69
CA ALA A 538 32.71 48.35 -0.75
C ALA A 538 31.91 47.23 -0.05
N GLU A 539 32.28 45.96 -0.27
CA GLU A 539 31.61 44.83 0.40
C GLU A 539 31.93 44.79 1.91
N GLU A 540 33.12 45.22 2.33
CA GLU A 540 33.46 45.38 3.76
C GLU A 540 32.63 46.45 4.44
N TYR A 541 32.44 47.60 3.77
CA TYR A 541 31.60 48.67 4.25
C TYR A 541 30.13 48.24 4.33
N ARG A 542 29.64 47.51 3.33
CA ARG A 542 28.30 46.90 3.33
C ARG A 542 28.11 45.91 4.47
N LEU A 543 29.08 45.03 4.74
CA LEU A 543 29.03 44.10 5.87
C LEU A 543 29.01 44.84 7.22
N LYS A 544 29.77 45.93 7.37
CA LYS A 544 29.74 46.78 8.57
C LYS A 544 28.38 47.46 8.75
N GLN A 545 27.79 47.99 7.68
CA GLN A 545 26.44 48.57 7.72
C GLN A 545 25.38 47.53 8.08
N VAL A 546 25.47 46.32 7.51
CA VAL A 546 24.55 45.21 7.85
C VAL A 546 24.70 44.83 9.32
N ALA A 547 25.93 44.74 9.85
CA ALA A 547 26.18 44.43 11.25
C ALA A 547 25.65 45.51 12.21
N GLU A 548 25.86 46.79 11.89
CA GLU A 548 25.33 47.93 12.66
C GLU A 548 23.79 47.95 12.63
N MET A 549 23.19 47.70 11.47
CA MET A 549 21.74 47.57 11.33
C MET A 549 21.19 46.33 12.06
N MET A 550 21.96 45.25 12.15
CA MET A 550 21.58 44.03 12.88
C MET A 550 21.53 44.25 14.41
N GLN A 551 22.28 45.22 14.93
CA GLN A 551 22.25 45.62 16.34
C GLN A 551 21.02 46.46 16.71
N VAL A 552 20.36 47.10 15.74
CA VAL A 552 19.12 47.86 15.96
C VAL A 552 17.92 46.91 15.96
N ASP A 553 17.03 47.05 16.95
CA ASP A 553 15.77 46.29 17.06
C ASP A 553 14.95 46.31 15.76
N GLU A 554 14.37 45.16 15.39
CA GLU A 554 13.64 44.96 14.13
C GLU A 554 12.53 45.99 13.88
N ARG A 555 11.85 46.46 14.95
CA ARG A 555 10.79 47.48 14.86
C ARG A 555 11.28 48.90 14.56
N LYS A 556 12.56 49.19 14.79
CA LYS A 556 13.17 50.51 14.56
C LYS A 556 13.91 50.59 13.22
N ARG A 557 13.98 49.49 12.46
CA ARG A 557 14.61 49.48 11.14
C ARG A 557 13.68 50.12 10.10
N PRO A 558 14.11 51.16 9.37
CA PRO A 558 13.29 51.78 8.33
C PRO A 558 13.02 50.80 7.17
N TYR A 559 11.77 50.79 6.69
CA TYR A 559 11.33 49.94 5.58
C TYR A 559 12.11 50.30 4.31
N HIS A 560 12.72 49.31 3.63
CA HIS A 560 13.57 49.42 2.43
C HIS A 560 15.07 49.75 2.62
N SER A 561 15.62 49.70 3.83
CA SER A 561 17.03 50.09 4.09
C SER A 561 18.12 49.25 3.39
N LEU A 562 17.80 48.09 2.81
CA LEU A 562 18.78 47.17 2.19
C LEU A 562 18.53 46.90 0.70
N LYS A 563 17.63 47.65 0.06
CA LYS A 563 17.20 47.37 -1.32
C LYS A 563 17.80 48.36 -2.31
N GLU A 564 19.00 48.09 -2.76
CA GLU A 564 19.49 48.62 -4.04
C GLU A 564 19.28 47.55 -5.11
N VAL A 565 18.41 47.83 -6.10
CA VAL A 565 18.17 46.93 -7.23
C VAL A 565 19.14 47.30 -8.34
N ARG A 566 20.33 46.71 -8.29
CA ARG A 566 21.33 46.76 -9.36
C ARG A 566 21.93 45.38 -9.56
N GLU A 567 22.15 44.98 -10.80
CA GLU A 567 22.83 43.72 -11.13
C GLU A 567 24.31 43.80 -10.67
N PRO A 568 24.78 42.88 -9.82
CA PRO A 568 26.17 42.88 -9.34
C PRO A 568 27.17 42.72 -10.48
N THR A 569 28.24 43.52 -10.46
CA THR A 569 29.34 43.38 -11.40
C THR A 569 30.17 42.12 -11.12
N GLU A 570 30.92 41.62 -12.11
CA GLU A 570 31.74 40.41 -11.95
C GLU A 570 32.77 40.54 -10.81
N GLU A 571 33.35 41.72 -10.64
CA GLU A 571 34.32 42.04 -9.58
C GLU A 571 33.68 42.09 -8.19
N GLU A 572 32.44 42.59 -8.08
CA GLU A 572 31.65 42.56 -6.83
C GLU A 572 31.23 41.13 -6.48
N MET A 573 30.88 40.29 -7.47
CA MET A 573 30.62 38.87 -7.25
C MET A 573 31.86 38.11 -6.80
N GLU A 574 33.04 38.45 -7.33
CA GLU A 574 34.31 37.86 -6.90
C GLU A 574 34.69 38.30 -5.48
N ALA A 575 34.56 39.59 -5.17
CA ALA A 575 34.75 40.13 -3.82
C ALA A 575 33.81 39.46 -2.80
N PHE A 576 32.53 39.29 -3.15
CA PHE A 576 31.55 38.57 -2.34
C PHE A 576 31.93 37.10 -2.16
N ARG A 577 32.39 36.41 -3.21
CA ARG A 577 32.86 35.01 -3.11
C ARG A 577 34.10 34.86 -2.24
N MET A 578 35.01 35.83 -2.24
CA MET A 578 36.20 35.82 -1.39
C MET A 578 35.90 36.10 0.08
N LYS A 579 34.96 37.01 0.38
CA LYS A 579 34.58 37.35 1.77
C LYS A 579 33.50 36.46 2.37
N ARG A 580 32.78 35.68 1.56
CA ARG A 580 31.78 34.74 2.05
C ARG A 580 32.45 33.64 2.87
N SER A 581 32.36 33.75 4.20
CA SER A 581 32.69 32.65 5.11
C SER A 581 31.80 31.45 4.79
N ARG A 582 32.40 30.28 4.57
CA ARG A 582 31.67 29.03 4.43
C ARG A 582 31.38 28.49 5.83
N PRO A 583 30.11 28.40 6.25
CA PRO A 583 29.78 27.87 7.58
C PRO A 583 30.16 26.39 7.76
N ASP A 584 30.38 25.67 6.64
CA ASP A 584 30.73 24.26 6.62
C ASP A 584 32.26 24.00 6.57
N ASP A 585 33.10 25.05 6.68
CA ASP A 585 34.56 24.88 6.71
C ASP A 585 35.04 24.55 8.15
N PRO A 586 35.55 23.34 8.42
CA PRO A 586 35.99 22.93 9.75
C PRO A 586 37.19 23.72 10.28
N MET A 587 37.89 24.48 9.44
CA MET A 587 38.96 25.39 9.86
C MET A 587 38.48 26.81 10.22
N ALA A 588 37.23 27.18 9.92
CA ALA A 588 36.71 28.53 10.19
C ALA A 588 36.71 28.88 11.70
N SER A 589 36.55 27.89 12.57
CA SER A 589 36.61 28.03 14.03
C SER A 589 38.01 28.37 14.56
N PHE A 590 39.06 28.04 13.80
CA PHE A 590 40.46 28.22 14.19
C PHE A 590 41.08 29.50 13.65
N LEU A 591 40.50 30.07 12.59
CA LEU A 591 40.96 31.33 11.98
C LEU A 591 40.36 32.59 12.64
N SER A 592 39.41 32.42 13.57
CA SER A 592 38.70 33.51 14.25
C SER A 592 39.14 33.77 15.70
N GLN A 593 40.29 33.22 16.13
CA GLN A 593 40.97 33.55 17.39
C GLN A 593 42.10 34.56 17.20
#